data_AF-A0A3N5WV18-F1
#
_entry.id   AF-A0A3N5WV18-F1
#
_cell.length_a   1.000
_cell.length_b   1.000
_cell.length_c   1.000
_cell.angle_alpha   90.00
_cell.angle_beta   90.00
_cell.angle_gamma   90.00
#
_symmetry.space_group_name_H-M   'P 1'
#
loop_
_entity.id
_entity.type
_entity.pdbx_description
1 polymer ?
#
loop_
_entity_poly.entity_id
_entity_poly.type
_entity_poly.pdbx_seq_one_letter_code
_entity_poly.pdbx_strand_id
1 'polypeptide(L)' 'MRRASVHTLGCRLNQAESALLQDGLRSRGYSIVPVDEPADLYVINTCSVTRGSEAKARRLIRLLRKRSPEARLVVTGCYA' A
#
# COMPACT_ATOMS: atom_id res chain seq x y z
N MET A 1 2.06 -12.48 14.73
CA MET A 1 2.73 -12.36 13.42
C MET A 1 2.44 -10.97 12.89
N ARG A 2 3.42 -10.22 12.36
CA ARG A 2 3.17 -8.85 11.86
C ARG A 2 2.45 -8.92 10.52
N ARG A 3 1.42 -8.10 10.31
CA ARG A 3 0.58 -8.10 9.10
C ARG A 3 0.90 -6.89 8.24
N ALA A 4 1.04 -7.10 6.93
CA ALA A 4 1.21 -6.01 5.98
C ALA A 4 0.22 -6.14 4.81
N SER A 5 -0.23 -5.01 4.27
CA SER A 5 -1.03 -4.95 3.05
C SER A 5 -0.34 -4.04 2.05
N VAL A 6 -0.16 -4.51 0.82
CA VAL A 6 0.38 -3.72 -0.30
C VAL A 6 -0.74 -3.42 -1.28
N HIS A 7 -0.99 -2.13 -1.51
CA HIS A 7 -2.01 -1.66 -2.44
C HIS A 7 -1.37 -0.89 -3.58
N THR A 8 -1.77 -1.20 -4.82
CA THR A 8 -1.18 -0.60 -6.02
C THR A 8 -2.20 0.31 -6.71
N LEU A 9 -1.83 1.57 -6.91
CA LEU A 9 -2.60 2.56 -7.65
C LEU A 9 -1.77 3.05 -8.84
N GLY A 10 -1.72 2.26 -9.91
CA GLY A 10 -0.97 2.69 -11.08
C GLY A 10 -0.95 1.76 -12.27
N CYS A 11 0.09 1.89 -13.08
CA CYS A 11 0.24 1.13 -14.33
C CYS A 11 0.79 -0.28 -14.07
N ARG A 12 0.99 -1.06 -15.15
CA ARG A 12 1.55 -2.43 -15.08
C ARG A 12 2.92 -2.49 -14.39
N LEU A 13 3.74 -1.43 -14.53
CA LEU A 13 5.03 -1.36 -13.86
C LEU A 13 4.89 -1.38 -12.33
N ASN A 14 3.93 -0.60 -11.79
CA ASN A 14 3.70 -0.57 -10.34
C ASN A 14 3.19 -1.89 -9.79
N GLN A 15 2.48 -2.68 -10.61
CA GLN A 15 2.03 -4.02 -10.20
C GLN A 15 3.23 -4.97 -10.04
N ALA A 16 4.22 -4.89 -10.94
CA ALA A 16 5.46 -5.69 -10.83
C ALA A 16 6.27 -5.29 -9.59
N GLU A 17 6.44 -3.99 -9.33
CA GLU A 17 7.11 -3.48 -8.11
C GLU A 17 6.43 -3.96 -6.82
N SER A 18 5.09 -4.01 -6.83
CA SER A 18 4.33 -4.46 -5.66
C SER A 18 4.53 -5.93 -5.34
N ALA A 19 4.89 -6.78 -6.32
CA ALA A 19 5.28 -8.15 -6.05
C ALA A 19 6.61 -8.22 -5.28
N LEU A 20 7.61 -7.41 -5.70
CA LEU A 20 8.89 -7.31 -5.00
C LEU A 20 8.74 -6.76 -3.58
N LEU A 21 7.85 -5.78 -3.38
CA LEU A 21 7.52 -5.25 -2.05
C LEU A 21 6.90 -6.34 -1.16
N GLN A 22 5.96 -7.12 -1.68
CA GLN A 22 5.34 -8.22 -0.93
C GLN A 22 6.37 -9.28 -0.54
N ASP A 23 7.26 -9.68 -1.44
CA ASP A 23 8.30 -10.67 -1.14
C ASP A 23 9.33 -10.14 -0.14
N GLY A 24 9.71 -8.86 -0.27
CA GLY A 24 10.57 -8.19 0.71
C GLY A 24 9.94 -8.06 2.10
N LEU A 25 8.61 -7.99 2.19
CA LEU A 25 7.88 -7.99 3.46
C LEU A 25 7.76 -9.40 4.03
N ARG A 26 7.45 -10.40 3.20
CA ARG A 26 7.41 -11.82 3.59
C ARG A 26 8.75 -12.28 4.16
N SER A 27 9.86 -11.95 3.51
CA SER A 27 11.22 -12.29 3.98
C SER A 27 11.57 -11.64 5.31
N ARG A 28 10.90 -10.53 5.68
CA ARG A 28 11.01 -9.85 6.98
C ARG A 28 10.01 -10.37 8.03
N GLY A 29 9.28 -11.44 7.73
CA GLY A 29 8.34 -12.09 8.64
C GLY A 29 6.94 -11.47 8.67
N TYR A 30 6.57 -10.67 7.66
CA TYR A 30 5.20 -10.16 7.52
C TYR A 30 4.29 -11.17 6.82
N SER A 31 3.07 -11.31 7.33
CA SER A 31 1.98 -11.95 6.60
C SER A 31 1.30 -10.92 5.70
N ILE A 32 1.28 -11.17 4.40
CA ILE A 32 0.59 -10.30 3.45
C ILE A 32 -0.91 -10.57 3.54
N VAL A 33 -1.68 -9.54 3.84
CA VAL A 33 -3.14 -9.61 3.97
C VAL A 33 -3.81 -8.66 2.99
N PRO A 34 -5.06 -8.94 2.59
CA PRO A 34 -5.87 -8.03 1.80
C PRO A 34 -5.99 -6.64 2.40
N VAL A 35 -6.18 -5.61 1.56
CA VAL A 35 -6.30 -4.20 1.98
C VAL A 35 -7.55 -3.94 2.82
N ASP A 36 -8.56 -4.78 2.67
CA ASP A 36 -9.77 -4.80 3.45
C ASP A 36 -9.63 -5.59 4.75
N GLU A 37 -8.44 -6.02 5.14
CA GLU A 37 -8.16 -6.56 6.46
C GLU A 37 -7.27 -5.61 7.29
N PRO A 38 -7.37 -5.63 8.64
CA PRO A 38 -6.46 -4.89 9.50
C PRO A 38 -5.01 -5.35 9.32
N ALA A 39 -4.09 -4.41 9.14
CA ALA A 39 -2.67 -4.66 9.02
C ALA A 39 -1.86 -3.68 9.89
N ASP A 40 -0.67 -4.09 10.34
CA ASP A 40 0.25 -3.23 11.09
C ASP A 40 1.01 -2.27 10.17
N LEU A 41 1.10 -2.62 8.89
CA LEU A 41 1.76 -1.85 7.84
C LEU A 41 0.91 -1.84 6.56
N TYR A 42 0.57 -0.64 6.08
CA TYR A 42 -0.01 -0.43 4.77
C TYR A 42 1.01 0.22 3.85
N VAL A 43 1.28 -0.39 2.71
CA VAL A 43 2.12 0.19 1.64
C VAL A 43 1.24 0.53 0.46
N ILE A 44 1.18 1.80 0.08
CA ILE A 44 0.46 2.27 -1.12
C ILE A 44 1.49 2.60 -2.18
N ASN A 45 1.67 1.72 -3.17
CA ASN A 45 2.50 2.00 -4.34
C ASN A 45 1.65 2.68 -5.41
N THR A 46 1.92 3.94 -5.73
CA THR A 46 1.08 4.77 -6.59
C THR A 46 1.88 5.50 -7.65
N CYS A 47 1.31 5.66 -8.85
CA CYS A 47 1.85 6.53 -9.88
C CYS A 47 1.06 7.85 -9.98
N SER A 48 1.77 8.96 -10.10
CA SER A 48 1.19 10.31 -10.26
C SER A 48 0.79 10.65 -11.68
N VAL A 49 0.72 9.68 -12.59
CA VAL A 49 0.50 10.00 -14.01
C VAL A 49 -0.86 10.66 -14.28
N THR A 50 -1.84 10.57 -13.36
CA THR A 50 -3.11 11.30 -13.50
C THR A 50 -3.60 11.90 -12.17
N ARG A 51 -4.27 13.06 -12.24
CA ARG A 51 -4.98 13.67 -11.10
C ARG A 51 -6.00 12.73 -10.44
N GLY A 52 -6.58 11.82 -11.22
CA GLY A 52 -7.52 10.81 -10.74
C GLY A 52 -6.86 9.77 -9.82
N SER A 53 -5.62 9.37 -10.14
CA SER A 53 -4.82 8.45 -9.32
C SER A 53 -4.54 9.04 -7.95
N GLU A 54 -4.19 10.33 -7.89
CA GLU A 54 -3.92 11.01 -6.62
C GLU A 54 -5.17 11.12 -5.73
N ALA A 55 -6.33 11.45 -6.31
CA ALA A 55 -7.58 11.55 -5.57
C ALA A 55 -7.96 10.21 -4.94
N LYS A 56 -7.76 9.10 -5.67
CA LYS A 56 -7.94 7.73 -5.16
C LYS A 56 -6.97 7.43 -4.03
N ALA A 57 -5.68 7.74 -4.19
CA ALA A 57 -4.67 7.55 -3.15
C ALA A 57 -5.04 8.31 -1.86
N ARG A 58 -5.37 9.60 -1.96
CA ARG A 58 -5.80 10.41 -0.80
C ARG A 58 -7.07 9.90 -0.13
N ARG A 59 -8.01 9.33 -0.89
CA ARG A 59 -9.23 8.71 -0.32
C ARG A 59 -8.88 7.43 0.43
N LEU A 60 -8.02 6.59 -0.15
CA LEU A 60 -7.58 5.35 0.47
C LEU A 60 -6.79 5.61 1.77
N ILE A 61 -5.85 6.55 1.75
CA ILE A 61 -5.06 6.93 2.93
C ILE A 61 -5.98 7.34 4.10
N ARG A 62 -7.00 8.15 3.82
CA ARG A 62 -7.98 8.58 4.82
C ARG A 62 -8.79 7.42 5.38
N LEU A 63 -9.19 6.49 4.52
CA LEU A 63 -9.94 5.29 4.95
C LEU A 63 -9.08 4.38 5.82
N LEU A 64 -7.83 4.12 5.43
CA LEU A 64 -6.90 3.26 6.17
C LEU A 64 -6.52 3.86 7.52
N ARG A 65 -6.25 5.17 7.59
CA ARG A 65 -5.99 5.86 8.87
C ARG A 65 -7.18 5.79 9.84
N LYS A 66 -8.42 5.83 9.33
CA LYS A 66 -9.62 5.68 10.17
C LYS A 66 -9.81 4.24 10.65
N ARG A 67 -9.50 3.26 9.79
CA ARG A 67 -9.68 1.83 10.09
C ARG A 67 -8.60 1.26 11.00
N SER A 68 -7.37 1.72 10.83
CA SER A 68 -6.19 1.23 11.55
C SER A 68 -5.31 2.42 11.95
N PRO A 69 -5.73 3.18 12.99
CA PRO A 69 -5.04 4.40 13.41
C PRO A 69 -3.61 4.16 13.92
N GLU A 70 -3.35 2.95 14.43
CA GLU A 70 -2.02 2.55 14.93
C GLU A 70 -1.12 1.94 13.85
N ALA A 71 -1.67 1.66 12.66
CA ALA A 71 -0.90 1.07 11.58
C ALA A 71 0.05 2.09 10.96
N ARG A 72 1.26 1.64 10.62
CA ARG A 72 2.17 2.45 9.81
C ARG A 72 1.66 2.49 8.38
N LEU A 73 1.57 3.68 7.81
CA LEU A 73 1.17 3.88 6.42
C LEU A 73 2.34 4.48 5.64
N VAL A 74 2.77 3.77 4.60
CA VAL A 74 3.87 4.16 3.70
C VAL A 74 3.28 4.38 2.33
N VAL A 75 3.61 5.51 1.69
CA VAL A 75 3.25 5.80 0.31
C VAL A 75 4.54 5.81 -0.50
N THR A 76 4.54 5.12 -1.63
CA THR A 76 5.70 4.96 -2.52
C THR A 76 5.27 5.01 -3.99
N GLY A 77 6.22 5.03 -4.92
CA GLY A 77 5.98 5.24 -6.36
C GLY A 77 6.09 6.71 -6.77
N CYS A 78 5.65 7.07 -7.98
CA CYS A 78 5.84 8.41 -8.57
C CYS A 78 5.08 9.56 -7.84
N TYR A 79 4.33 9.25 -6.78
CA TYR A 79 3.62 10.20 -5.92
C TYR A 79 4.36 10.49 -4.60
N ALA A 80 5.46 9.79 -4.35
CA ALA A 80 6.29 9.97 -3.16
C ALA A 80 7.22 11.18 -3.27
#